data_AF-A0A919P1S6-F1
#
_entry.id   AF-A0A919P1S6-F1
#
_cell.length_a   1.000
_cell.length_b   1.000
_cell.length_c   1.000
_cell.angle_alpha   90.00
_cell.angle_beta   90.00
_cell.angle_gamma   90.00
#
_symmetry.space_group_name_H-M   'P 1'
#
loop_
_entity.id
_entity.type
_entity.pdbx_description
1 polymer ?
#
loop_
_entity_poly.entity_id
_entity_poly.type
_entity_poly.pdbx_seq_one_letter_code
_entity_poly.pdbx_strand_id
1 'polypeptide(L)' 'MVRIVNDSLTPRHRDLAADERRRAERRLSRRQAANPLRRVLLACETTYVRDGVAVVGDHLWCEQHADFARVVDVVE' A
#
# COMPACT_ATOMS: atom_id res chain seq x y z
N MET A 1 8.67 -14.03 3.67
CA MET A 1 9.15 -12.87 2.89
C MET A 1 7.91 -12.28 2.22
N VAL A 2 7.36 -11.19 2.74
CA VAL A 2 6.08 -10.63 2.28
C VAL A 2 6.34 -9.82 1.02
N ARG A 3 5.68 -10.17 -0.10
CA ARG A 3 5.77 -9.43 -1.36
C ARG A 3 4.63 -8.43 -1.39
N ILE A 4 4.90 -7.21 -0.96
CA ILE A 4 3.90 -6.14 -0.92
C ILE A 4 3.63 -5.67 -2.36
N VAL A 5 2.47 -6.03 -2.89
CA VAL A 5 1.95 -5.53 -4.16
C VAL A 5 0.86 -4.53 -3.82
N ASN A 6 1.11 -3.26 -4.11
CA ASN A 6 0.18 -2.17 -3.86
C ASN A 6 -0.84 -2.16 -5.01
N ASP A 7 -2.15 -2.26 -4.72
CA ASP A 7 -3.14 -2.45 -5.80
C ASP A 7 -3.22 -1.25 -6.75
N SER A 8 -2.91 -0.07 -6.20
CA SER A 8 -2.74 1.18 -6.95
C SER A 8 -1.59 1.15 -7.97
N LEU A 9 -0.72 0.14 -7.91
CA LEU A 9 0.39 -0.12 -8.82
C LEU A 9 0.22 -1.41 -9.63
N THR A 10 -0.76 -2.27 -9.31
CA THR A 10 -1.11 -3.41 -10.16
C THR A 10 -1.99 -2.93 -11.31
N PRO A 11 -1.66 -3.27 -12.57
CA PRO A 11 -2.39 -2.80 -13.74
C PRO A 11 -3.70 -3.58 -13.93
N ARG A 12 -4.58 -3.60 -12.93
CA ARG A 12 -5.84 -4.36 -12.99
C ARG A 12 -7.11 -3.54 -13.10
N HIS A 13 -7.09 -2.22 -12.91
CA HIS A 13 -8.27 -1.41 -13.19
C HIS A 13 -7.91 0.01 -13.59
N ARG A 14 -8.22 0.33 -14.86
CA ARG A 14 -8.06 1.65 -15.52
C ARG A 14 -6.59 2.06 -15.63
N ASP A 15 -6.10 2.20 -16.86
CA ASP A 15 -4.80 2.84 -17.08
C ASP A 15 -4.80 4.20 -16.39
N LEU A 16 -4.06 4.32 -15.29
CA LEU A 16 -3.81 5.60 -14.64
C LEU A 16 -3.27 6.53 -15.73
N ALA A 17 -3.88 7.70 -15.88
CA ALA A 17 -3.37 8.71 -16.77
C ALA A 17 -1.89 8.96 -16.42
N ALA A 18 -1.03 9.16 -17.42
CA ALA A 18 0.43 9.26 -17.22
C ALA A 18 0.82 10.26 -16.12
N ASP A 19 0.03 11.32 -15.94
CA ASP A 19 0.21 12.32 -14.89
C ASP A 19 -0.12 11.82 -13.48
N GLU A 20 -1.17 11.00 -13.32
CA GLU A 20 -1.53 10.39 -12.04
C GLU A 20 -0.46 9.40 -11.60
N ARG A 21 0.05 8.61 -12.55
CA ARG A 21 1.16 7.68 -12.31
C ARG A 21 2.43 8.40 -11.86
N ARG A 22 2.84 9.49 -12.54
CA ARG A 22 3.99 10.32 -12.13
C ARG A 22 3.78 11.01 -10.78
N ARG A 23 2.55 11.36 -10.42
CA ARG A 23 2.25 11.94 -9.09
C ARG A 23 2.35 10.88 -8.01
N ALA A 24 1.84 9.68 -8.25
CA ALA A 24 1.95 8.54 -7.34
C ALA A 24 3.41 8.15 -7.11
N GLU A 25 4.20 7.99 -8.18
CA GLU A 25 5.65 7.69 -8.12
C GLU A 25 6.42 8.74 -7.30
N ARG A 26 6.17 10.03 -7.52
CA ARG A 26 6.81 11.12 -6.75
C ARG A 26 6.38 11.17 -5.28
N ARG A 27 5.18 10.70 -4.95
CA ARG A 27 4.68 10.62 -3.57
C ARG A 27 5.32 9.43 -2.86
N LEU A 28 5.45 8.30 -3.56
CA LEU A 28 6.14 7.09 -3.11
C LEU A 28 7.63 7.34 -2.85
N SER A 29 8.35 7.93 -3.79
CA SER A 29 9.78 8.21 -3.66
C SER A 29 10.09 9.13 -2.47
N ARG A 30 9.25 10.15 -2.23
CA ARG A 30 9.40 11.04 -1.06
C ARG A 30 9.11 10.35 0.27
N ARG A 31 8.13 9.44 0.31
CA ARG A 31 7.82 8.67 1.53
C ARG A 31 8.87 7.60 1.83
N GLN A 32 9.35 6.89 0.80
CA GLN A 32 10.42 5.88 0.93
C GLN A 32 11.73 6.49 1.46
N ALA A 33 12.06 7.71 1.06
CA ALA A 33 13.26 8.41 1.52
C ALA A 33 13.21 8.83 3.00
N ALA A 34 12.04 8.83 3.64
CA ALA A 34 11.83 9.33 5.01
C ALA A 34 11.73 8.22 6.09
N ASN A 35 11.93 6.95 5.75
CA ASN A 35 11.40 5.79 6.50
C ASN A 35 11.94 5.56 7.93
N PRO A 36 11.08 5.67 8.96
CA PRO A 36 10.79 4.59 9.89
C PRO A 36 9.62 3.77 9.33
N LEU A 37 9.78 2.44 9.27
CA LEU A 37 8.72 1.52 8.84
C LEU A 37 7.48 1.70 9.73
N ARG A 38 6.35 2.14 9.15
CA ARG A 38 5.08 2.35 9.85
C ARG A 38 4.34 1.03 10.01
N ARG A 39 3.43 0.98 10.98
CA ARG A 39 2.56 -0.19 11.23
C ARG A 39 1.20 0.06 10.59
N VAL A 40 0.71 -0.89 9.81
CA VAL A 40 -0.47 -0.77 8.96
C VAL A 40 -1.41 -1.93 9.25
N LEU A 41 -2.69 -1.65 9.49
CA LEU A 41 -3.72 -2.66 9.72
C LEU A 41 -4.58 -2.83 8.46
N LEU A 42 -4.77 -4.07 8.04
CA LEU A 42 -5.66 -4.43 6.94
C LEU A 42 -7.05 -4.81 7.46
N ALA A 43 -8.09 -4.55 6.69
CA ALA A 43 -9.47 -4.86 7.03
C ALA A 43 -9.72 -6.35 7.30
N CYS A 44 -8.92 -7.22 6.67
CA CYS A 44 -9.02 -8.67 6.83
C CYS A 44 -8.06 -9.24 7.89
N GLU A 45 -7.19 -8.42 8.49
CA GLU A 45 -6.20 -8.89 9.46
C GLU A 45 -6.47 -8.31 10.85
N THR A 46 -6.02 -9.02 11.88
CA THR A 46 -6.04 -8.55 13.27
C THR A 46 -4.68 -8.01 13.72
N THR A 47 -3.64 -8.18 12.91
CA THR A 47 -2.26 -7.79 13.21
C THR A 47 -1.77 -6.69 12.30
N TYR A 48 -0.84 -5.87 12.79
CA TYR A 48 -0.22 -4.81 12.00
C TYR A 48 0.93 -5.36 11.15
N VAL A 49 0.90 -5.04 9.86
CA VAL A 49 1.99 -5.26 8.89
C VAL A 49 2.90 -4.02 8.87
N ARG A 50 4.18 -4.18 8.51
CA ARG A 50 5.08 -3.03 8.34
C ARG A 50 5.08 -2.59 6.89
N ASP A 51 4.74 -1.32 6.64
CA ASP A 51 4.80 -0.72 5.31
C ASP A 51 5.25 0.74 5.41
N GLY A 52 6.08 1.18 4.45
CA GLY A 52 6.66 2.52 4.45
C GLY A 52 5.89 3.57 3.64
N VAL A 53 4.84 3.17 2.92
CA VAL A 53 4.16 4.04 1.94
C VAL A 53 2.64 3.99 2.00
N ALA A 54 2.06 2.91 2.52
CA ALA A 54 0.63 2.66 2.57
C ALA A 54 -0.09 3.66 3.45
N VAL A 55 -1.28 4.04 3.01
CA VAL A 55 -2.20 4.92 3.75
C VAL A 55 -3.55 4.27 3.91
N VAL A 56 -4.31 4.75 4.90
CA VAL A 56 -5.71 4.37 5.08
C VAL A 56 -6.47 4.54 3.78
N GLY A 57 -7.12 3.46 3.34
CA GLY A 57 -7.85 3.39 2.08
C GLY A 57 -7.12 2.69 0.93
N ASP A 58 -5.79 2.52 1.00
CA ASP A 58 -5.05 1.71 0.01
C ASP A 58 -5.48 0.25 0.08
N HIS A 59 -5.27 -0.50 -1.00
CA HIS A 59 -5.47 -1.94 -1.01
C HIS A 59 -4.10 -2.64 -1.10
N LEU A 60 -3.82 -3.49 -0.12
CA LEU A 60 -2.59 -4.27 -0.04
C LEU A 60 -2.92 -5.76 -0.14
N TRP A 61 -2.04 -6.50 -0.81
CA TRP A 61 -2.16 -7.96 -0.89
C TRP A 61 -2.04 -8.59 0.51
N CYS A 62 -3.03 -9.40 0.88
CA CYS A 62 -3.04 -10.21 2.09
C CYS A 62 -2.80 -11.68 1.74
N GLU A 63 -1.70 -12.25 2.23
CA GLU A 63 -1.35 -13.65 1.96
C GLU A 63 -2.31 -14.65 2.63
N GLN A 64 -2.96 -14.26 3.73
CA GLN A 64 -3.88 -15.13 4.45
C GLN A 64 -5.14 -15.46 3.64
N HIS A 65 -5.64 -14.49 2.88
CA HIS A 65 -6.85 -14.63 2.08
C HIS A 65 -6.56 -14.78 0.59
N ALA A 66 -5.29 -14.64 0.19
CA ALA A 66 -4.85 -14.57 -1.21
C ALA A 66 -5.68 -13.54 -2.01
N ASP A 67 -5.94 -12.38 -1.40
CA ASP A 67 -6.74 -11.31 -1.98
C ASP A 67 -6.27 -9.93 -1.47
N PHE A 68 -6.73 -8.86 -2.13
CA PHE A 68 -6.45 -7.50 -1.73
C PHE A 68 -7.36 -7.06 -0.58
N ALA A 69 -6.73 -6.54 0.48
CA ALA A 69 -7.42 -6.03 1.64
C ALA A 69 -7.17 -4.53 1.80
N ARG A 70 -8.22 -3.82 2.19
CA ARG A 70 -8.16 -2.38 2.39
C ARG A 70 -7.41 -2.05 3.69
N VAL A 71 -6.52 -1.10 3.65
CA VAL A 71 -5.88 -0.51 4.84
C VAL A 71 -6.93 0.28 5.60
N VAL A 72 -7.12 -0.06 6.88
CA VAL A 72 -8.08 0.60 7.77
C VAL A 72 -7.41 1.47 8.81
N ASP A 73 -6.15 1.20 9.16
CA ASP A 73 -5.41 1.98 10.15
C ASP A 73 -3.91 2.03 9.85
N VAL A 74 -3.26 3.13 10.27
CA VAL A 74 -1.81 3.36 10.14
C VAL A 74 -1.29 4.04 11.42
N VAL A 75 -0.33 3.39 12.08
CA VAL A 75 0.35 3.87 13.28
C VAL A 75 1.81 4.17 12.92
N GLU A 76 2.26 5.39 13.23
CA GLU A 76 3.64 5.88 12.99
C GLU A 76 4.63 5.43 14.07
#